data_AF-A0A970VVQ8-F1
#
_entry.id   AF-A0A970VVQ8-F1
#
_cell.length_a   1.000
_cell.length_b   1.000
_cell.length_c   1.000
_cell.angle_alpha   90.00
_cell.angle_beta   90.00
_cell.angle_gamma   90.00
#
_symmetry.space_group_name_H-M   'P 1'
#
loop_
_entity.id
_entity.type
_entity.pdbx_description
1 polymer ?
#
loop_
_entity_poly.entity_id
_entity_poly.type
_entity_poly.pdbx_seq_one_letter_code
_entity_poly.pdbx_strand_id
1 'polypeptide(L)'
;MAKAFVIDVSRCSGCYNCQLACKDEHVGNDWTPYAKPQPEIGQFWLKVQENVCGTIPKVKIHYIPKLCNHCEKPSCLESCPQEAIFRREDGFILINPEKCNGCRDCLKACPYNAIYYNEELNIAQKCTGCAHLLDNGYKLPRCVEACPTDAIKFGEVEELQDLIPGAVVMKPETGQKPRVYYRNIPGKFIAGTVYDPVAKEVIIGCRCLLTSGGKVMETYTDAYGDFWFKDLAVGKYDLTLEAKGYARKHFLGLNTAVDINLGDIPLDKE
;
A
#
# COMPACT_ATOMS: atom_id res chain seq x y z
N MET A 1 10.95 -12.34 20.79
CA MET A 1 10.27 -11.04 20.83
C MET A 1 9.29 -11.01 19.67
N ALA A 2 8.44 -10.00 19.54
CA ALA A 2 7.42 -10.03 18.50
C ALA A 2 7.97 -9.42 17.21
N LYS A 3 7.80 -10.11 16.08
CA LYS A 3 8.31 -9.66 14.77
C LYS A 3 7.25 -8.87 13.99
N ALA A 4 7.72 -8.00 13.10
CA ALA A 4 6.88 -7.15 12.27
C ALA A 4 7.48 -6.91 10.87
N PHE A 5 6.65 -6.39 9.97
CA PHE A 5 7.08 -5.84 8.70
C PHE A 5 6.82 -4.33 8.66
N VAL A 6 7.73 -3.57 8.08
CA VAL A 6 7.49 -2.16 7.70
C VAL A 6 7.71 -2.01 6.20
N ILE A 7 6.71 -1.49 5.49
CA ILE A 7 6.71 -1.36 4.04
C ILE A 7 6.70 0.11 3.67
N ASP A 8 7.76 0.61 3.04
CA ASP A 8 7.82 1.96 2.49
C ASP A 8 7.33 1.97 1.04
N VAL A 9 6.11 2.45 0.84
CA VAL A 9 5.46 2.47 -0.48
C VAL A 9 6.15 3.40 -1.46
N SER A 10 6.84 4.44 -0.97
CA SER A 10 7.59 5.37 -1.82
C SER A 10 8.82 4.74 -2.49
N ARG A 11 9.30 3.62 -1.95
CA ARG A 11 10.46 2.87 -2.45
C ARG A 11 10.08 1.69 -3.35
N CYS A 12 8.80 1.32 -3.41
CA CYS A 12 8.35 0.17 -4.17
C CYS A 12 8.27 0.51 -5.67
N SER A 13 9.14 -0.09 -6.47
CA SER A 13 9.17 0.11 -7.93
C SER A 13 8.22 -0.80 -8.71
N GLY A 14 7.50 -1.71 -8.03
CA GLY A 14 6.61 -2.64 -8.71
C GLY A 14 7.32 -3.74 -9.52
N CYS A 15 8.52 -4.17 -9.12
CA CYS A 15 9.27 -5.22 -9.82
C CYS A 15 8.73 -6.65 -9.61
N TYR A 16 7.79 -6.86 -8.68
CA TYR A 16 7.22 -8.17 -8.32
C TYR A 16 8.19 -9.22 -7.76
N ASN A 17 9.47 -8.92 -7.54
CA ASN A 17 10.44 -9.87 -6.97
C ASN A 17 9.98 -10.51 -5.66
N CYS A 18 9.37 -9.74 -4.75
CA CYS A 18 8.87 -10.26 -3.48
C CYS A 18 7.72 -11.27 -3.64
N GLN A 19 6.89 -11.09 -4.67
CA GLN A 19 5.80 -12.01 -5.01
C GLN A 19 6.35 -13.27 -5.69
N LEU A 20 7.31 -13.11 -6.60
CA LEU A 20 7.99 -14.23 -7.27
C LEU A 20 8.80 -15.07 -6.29
N ALA A 21 9.56 -14.45 -5.39
CA ALA A 21 10.34 -15.16 -4.37
C ALA A 21 9.44 -15.95 -3.39
N CYS A 22 8.24 -15.45 -3.10
CA CYS A 22 7.26 -16.19 -2.30
C CYS A 22 6.75 -17.42 -3.06
N LYS A 23 6.53 -17.31 -4.38
CA LYS A 23 6.17 -18.44 -5.23
C LYS A 23 7.31 -19.44 -5.34
N ASP A 24 8.52 -18.99 -5.60
CA ASP A 24 9.72 -19.83 -5.69
C ASP A 24 9.93 -20.65 -4.40
N GLU A 25 9.73 -20.03 -3.23
CA GLU A 25 9.87 -20.69 -1.94
C GLU A 25 8.78 -21.73 -1.67
N HIS A 26 7.54 -21.51 -2.12
CA HIS A 26 6.38 -22.29 -1.66
C HIS A 26 5.69 -23.14 -2.74
N VAL A 27 5.88 -22.85 -4.03
CA VAL A 27 5.34 -23.68 -5.11
C VAL A 27 6.22 -24.92 -5.26
N GLY A 28 5.61 -26.10 -5.20
CA GLY A 28 6.33 -27.38 -5.29
C GLY A 28 7.10 -27.78 -4.03
N ASN A 29 7.20 -26.92 -3.02
CA ASN A 29 7.92 -27.20 -1.78
C ASN A 29 6.95 -27.44 -0.61
N ASP A 30 7.06 -28.61 0.03
CA ASP A 30 6.30 -28.95 1.24
C ASP A 30 7.13 -28.61 2.48
N TRP A 31 6.61 -27.70 3.30
CA TRP A 31 7.23 -27.23 4.54
C TRP A 31 6.44 -27.68 5.76
N THR A 32 5.75 -28.81 5.73
CA THR A 32 5.03 -29.34 6.91
C THR A 32 6.00 -29.41 8.12
N PRO A 33 5.63 -28.87 9.30
CA PRO A 33 4.28 -28.44 9.71
C PRO A 33 3.92 -26.97 9.43
N TYR A 34 4.78 -26.18 8.79
CA TYR A 34 4.58 -24.75 8.55
C TYR A 34 3.55 -24.46 7.45
N ALA A 35 3.66 -25.16 6.32
CA ALA A 35 2.76 -25.02 5.19
C ALA A 35 2.91 -26.19 4.21
N LYS A 36 1.79 -26.56 3.58
CA LYS A 36 1.79 -27.38 2.36
C LYS A 36 2.12 -26.52 1.13
N PRO A 37 2.49 -27.12 -0.02
CA PRO A 37 2.82 -26.39 -1.23
C PRO A 37 1.73 -25.39 -1.65
N GLN A 38 2.16 -24.21 -2.07
CA GLN A 38 1.28 -23.20 -2.67
C GLN A 38 0.97 -23.59 -4.13
N PRO A 39 -0.27 -23.40 -4.62
CA PRO A 39 -0.58 -23.56 -6.03
C PRO A 39 0.20 -22.58 -6.92
N GLU A 40 0.51 -22.99 -8.15
CA GLU A 40 1.25 -22.18 -9.11
C GLU A 40 0.50 -20.88 -9.49
N ILE A 41 -0.82 -20.95 -9.63
CA ILE A 41 -1.69 -19.81 -9.99
C ILE A 41 -2.74 -19.52 -8.92
N GLY A 42 -3.41 -18.37 -9.03
CA GLY A 42 -4.58 -17.99 -8.22
C GLY A 42 -4.28 -17.49 -6.79
N GLN A 43 -3.31 -18.09 -6.10
CA GLN A 43 -2.93 -17.66 -4.75
C GLN A 43 -1.69 -16.75 -4.75
N PHE A 44 -1.73 -15.65 -4.00
CA PHE A 44 -0.58 -14.76 -3.80
C PHE A 44 -0.45 -14.42 -2.32
N TRP A 45 0.32 -15.23 -1.58
CA TRP A 45 0.53 -15.02 -0.13
C TRP A 45 1.21 -13.67 0.17
N LEU A 46 2.00 -13.17 -0.79
CA LEU A 46 2.32 -11.77 -0.94
C LEU A 46 1.88 -11.33 -2.34
N LYS A 47 1.01 -10.33 -2.43
CA LYS A 47 0.50 -9.75 -3.67
C LYS A 47 0.95 -8.30 -3.79
N VAL A 48 1.62 -7.94 -4.87
CA VAL A 48 1.85 -6.52 -5.19
C VAL A 48 0.58 -5.95 -5.81
N GLN A 49 -0.05 -4.98 -5.13
CA GLN A 49 -1.19 -4.25 -5.67
C GLN A 49 -0.70 -2.98 -6.37
N GLU A 50 -0.96 -2.89 -7.66
CA GLU A 50 -0.80 -1.66 -8.44
C GLU A 50 -1.99 -0.72 -8.21
N ASN A 51 -1.71 0.58 -8.03
CA ASN A 51 -2.72 1.63 -7.98
C ASN A 51 -2.34 2.74 -8.96
N VAL A 52 -3.17 2.90 -9.99
CA VAL A 52 -3.08 4.01 -10.95
C VAL A 52 -3.93 5.17 -10.42
N CYS A 53 -3.34 6.36 -10.39
CA CYS A 53 -3.94 7.58 -9.84
C CYS A 53 -3.97 8.68 -10.90
N GLY A 54 -5.08 9.42 -10.96
CA GLY A 54 -5.30 10.51 -11.91
C GLY A 54 -5.66 10.02 -13.31
N THR A 55 -5.49 10.91 -14.29
CA THR A 55 -5.81 10.69 -15.70
C THR A 55 -4.78 11.37 -16.59
N ILE A 56 -4.69 11.00 -17.87
CA ILE A 56 -3.74 11.62 -18.81
C ILE A 56 -4.02 13.14 -18.90
N PRO A 57 -2.98 14.01 -18.87
CA PRO A 57 -1.55 13.69 -18.76
C PRO A 57 -1.02 13.59 -17.32
N LYS A 58 -1.81 13.93 -16.28
CA LYS A 58 -1.37 13.89 -14.88
C LYS A 58 -1.67 12.54 -14.24
N VAL A 59 -0.84 11.54 -14.56
CA VAL A 59 -0.93 10.18 -14.01
C VAL A 59 0.19 9.93 -13.00
N LYS A 60 -0.14 9.24 -11.91
CA LYS A 60 0.82 8.65 -10.97
C LYS A 60 0.51 7.17 -10.78
N ILE A 61 1.53 6.41 -10.41
CA ILE A 61 1.41 4.99 -10.08
C ILE A 61 2.16 4.73 -8.78
N HIS A 62 1.60 3.87 -7.94
CA HIS A 62 2.30 3.36 -6.77
C HIS A 62 1.90 1.91 -6.50
N TYR A 63 2.76 1.20 -5.79
CA TYR A 63 2.65 -0.24 -5.58
C TYR A 63 2.64 -0.57 -4.10
N ILE A 64 1.64 -1.33 -3.66
CA ILE A 64 1.49 -1.75 -2.26
C ILE A 64 1.65 -3.27 -2.18
N PRO A 65 2.79 -3.78 -1.69
CA PRO A 65 2.91 -5.19 -1.30
C PRO A 65 1.92 -5.52 -0.17
N LYS A 66 1.00 -6.45 -0.41
CA LYS A 66 -0.02 -6.92 0.54
C LYS A 66 0.25 -8.38 0.91
N LEU A 67 0.33 -8.65 2.20
CA LEU A 67 0.54 -9.98 2.77
C LEU A 67 -0.35 -10.17 4.01
N CYS A 68 -0.27 -11.34 4.66
CA CYS A 68 -0.92 -11.52 5.96
C CYS A 68 -0.40 -10.50 6.96
N ASN A 69 -1.31 -9.84 7.67
CA ASN A 69 -0.96 -8.81 8.65
C ASN A 69 -0.46 -9.35 10.00
N HIS A 70 -0.48 -10.69 10.20
CA HIS A 70 -0.09 -11.37 11.44
C HIS A 70 -0.57 -10.63 12.70
N CYS A 71 -1.86 -10.31 12.70
CA CYS A 71 -2.53 -9.45 13.68
C CYS A 71 -2.34 -9.92 15.13
N GLU A 72 -2.22 -8.98 16.07
CA GLU A 72 -2.22 -9.26 17.52
C GLU A 72 -3.61 -9.71 18.02
N LYS A 73 -4.70 -9.31 17.35
CA LYS A 73 -6.07 -9.75 17.62
C LYS A 73 -6.70 -10.37 16.37
N PRO A 74 -6.25 -11.56 15.94
CA PRO A 74 -6.63 -12.15 14.66
C PRO A 74 -8.03 -12.80 14.72
N SER A 75 -9.02 -12.21 14.04
CA SER A 75 -10.36 -12.81 13.91
C SER A 75 -10.34 -14.19 13.25
N CYS A 76 -9.38 -14.46 12.37
CA CYS A 76 -9.26 -15.76 11.72
C CYS A 76 -8.91 -16.88 12.71
N LEU A 77 -8.19 -16.57 13.80
CA LEU A 77 -7.89 -17.55 14.85
C LEU A 77 -9.16 -17.91 15.61
N GLU A 78 -9.91 -16.89 16.06
CA GLU A 78 -11.16 -17.05 16.80
C GLU A 78 -12.25 -17.76 15.99
N SER A 79 -12.25 -17.57 14.66
CA SER A 79 -13.24 -18.17 13.77
C SER A 79 -12.94 -19.62 13.40
N CYS A 80 -11.82 -20.22 13.83
CA CYS A 80 -11.42 -21.55 13.37
C CYS A 80 -11.92 -22.65 14.31
N PRO A 81 -12.97 -23.42 13.95
CA PRO A 81 -13.52 -24.46 14.83
C PRO A 81 -12.58 -25.65 15.04
N GLN A 82 -11.56 -25.80 14.21
CA GLN A 82 -10.56 -26.88 14.33
C GLN A 82 -9.33 -26.48 15.13
N GLU A 83 -9.25 -25.23 15.58
CA GLU A 83 -8.06 -24.68 16.25
C GLU A 83 -6.78 -24.91 15.42
N ALA A 84 -6.92 -24.93 14.09
CA ALA A 84 -5.81 -25.12 13.16
C ALA A 84 -4.97 -23.84 13.02
N ILE A 85 -5.54 -22.68 13.37
CA ILE A 85 -4.85 -21.40 13.30
C ILE A 85 -4.31 -21.07 14.69
N PHE A 86 -3.01 -20.77 14.77
CA PHE A 86 -2.34 -20.54 16.05
C PHE A 86 -1.34 -19.39 15.95
N ARG A 87 -1.00 -18.84 17.12
CA ARG A 87 0.02 -17.80 17.27
C ARG A 87 1.33 -18.44 17.73
N ARG A 88 2.41 -18.11 17.04
CA ARG A 88 3.78 -18.45 17.45
C ARG A 88 4.30 -17.49 18.51
N GLU A 89 5.39 -17.86 19.18
CA GLU A 89 6.08 -17.02 20.16
C GLU A 89 6.56 -15.68 19.58
N ASP A 90 6.94 -15.66 18.30
CA ASP A 90 7.33 -14.44 17.57
C ASP A 90 6.13 -13.59 17.10
N GLY A 91 4.92 -13.96 17.49
CA GLY A 91 3.68 -13.26 17.19
C GLY A 91 3.05 -13.60 15.84
N PHE A 92 3.72 -14.40 14.99
CA PHE A 92 3.17 -14.75 13.69
C PHE A 92 2.04 -15.76 13.80
N ILE A 93 0.94 -15.45 13.11
CA ILE A 93 -0.22 -16.34 12.99
C ILE A 93 0.04 -17.35 11.87
N LEU A 94 -0.03 -18.65 12.14
CA LEU A 94 0.15 -19.75 11.18
C LEU A 94 -1.12 -20.60 11.09
N ILE A 95 -1.22 -21.40 10.02
CA ILE A 95 -2.27 -22.42 9.86
C ILE A 95 -1.54 -23.76 9.85
N ASN A 96 -1.86 -24.65 10.79
CA ASN A 96 -1.40 -26.03 10.78
C ASN A 96 -2.13 -26.77 9.65
N PRO A 97 -1.41 -27.22 8.60
CA PRO A 97 -2.05 -27.85 7.44
C PRO A 97 -2.63 -29.24 7.76
N GLU A 98 -2.14 -29.93 8.79
CA GLU A 98 -2.63 -31.27 9.18
C GLU A 98 -3.91 -31.20 10.02
N LYS A 99 -4.13 -30.10 10.74
CA LYS A 99 -5.38 -29.84 11.49
C LYS A 99 -6.46 -29.16 10.65
N CYS A 100 -6.08 -28.47 9.59
CA CYS A 100 -7.04 -27.74 8.76
C CYS A 100 -7.91 -28.74 7.97
N ASN A 101 -9.23 -28.65 8.13
CA ASN A 101 -10.19 -29.50 7.41
C ASN A 101 -10.89 -28.80 6.24
N GLY A 102 -10.49 -27.56 5.94
CA GLY A 102 -11.05 -26.80 4.82
C GLY A 102 -12.43 -26.17 5.06
N CYS A 103 -12.87 -25.94 6.31
CA CYS A 103 -14.18 -25.30 6.62
C CYS A 103 -14.39 -23.88 6.05
N ARG A 104 -13.31 -23.19 5.65
CA ARG A 104 -13.30 -21.86 5.01
C ARG A 104 -13.78 -20.67 5.87
N ASP A 105 -14.09 -20.85 7.15
CA ASP A 105 -14.57 -19.76 8.02
C ASP A 105 -13.55 -18.61 8.16
N CYS A 106 -12.27 -18.96 8.27
CA CYS A 106 -11.17 -18.00 8.37
C CYS A 106 -11.04 -17.09 7.14
N LEU A 107 -11.46 -17.53 5.95
CA LEU A 107 -11.44 -16.69 4.74
C LEU A 107 -12.41 -15.52 4.89
N LYS A 108 -13.61 -15.77 5.41
CA LYS A 108 -14.64 -14.74 5.65
C LYS A 108 -14.26 -13.83 6.82
N ALA A 109 -13.62 -14.40 7.84
CA ALA A 109 -13.25 -13.67 9.05
C ALA A 109 -12.08 -12.70 8.83
N CYS A 110 -11.18 -12.96 7.87
CA CYS A 110 -10.02 -12.11 7.62
C CYS A 110 -10.44 -10.82 6.91
N PRO A 111 -10.39 -9.63 7.53
CA PRO A 111 -10.82 -8.39 6.89
C PRO A 111 -9.89 -7.96 5.74
N TYR A 112 -8.72 -8.59 5.62
CA TYR A 112 -7.70 -8.26 4.64
C TYR A 112 -7.75 -9.16 3.39
N ASN A 113 -8.61 -10.18 3.38
CA ASN A 113 -8.65 -11.21 2.33
C ASN A 113 -7.26 -11.83 2.08
N ALA A 114 -6.46 -12.02 3.14
CA ALA A 114 -5.10 -12.53 3.07
C ALA A 114 -5.02 -14.07 3.15
N ILE A 115 -6.17 -14.74 3.32
CA ILE A 115 -6.28 -16.20 3.41
C ILE A 115 -6.93 -16.70 2.12
N TYR A 116 -6.28 -17.67 1.51
CA TYR A 116 -6.72 -18.37 0.32
C TYR A 116 -7.20 -19.77 0.69
N TYR A 117 -8.05 -20.35 -0.14
CA TYR A 117 -8.42 -21.75 -0.05
C TYR A 117 -7.73 -22.53 -1.18
N ASN A 118 -7.13 -23.64 -0.82
CA ASN A 118 -6.53 -24.59 -1.75
C ASN A 118 -7.54 -25.72 -1.98
N GLU A 119 -8.13 -25.76 -3.18
CA GLU A 119 -9.15 -26.76 -3.53
C GLU A 119 -8.55 -28.17 -3.64
N GLU A 120 -7.31 -28.31 -4.14
CA GLU A 120 -6.67 -29.62 -4.32
C GLU A 120 -6.33 -30.29 -2.97
N LEU A 121 -5.89 -29.48 -2.00
CA LEU A 121 -5.49 -29.96 -0.69
C LEU A 121 -6.61 -29.89 0.36
N ASN A 122 -7.74 -29.26 0.02
CA ASN A 122 -8.85 -28.97 0.95
C ASN A 122 -8.39 -28.26 2.24
N ILE A 123 -7.52 -27.24 2.13
CA ILE A 123 -7.02 -26.47 3.27
C ILE A 123 -7.00 -24.97 3.01
N ALA A 124 -6.99 -24.18 4.08
CA ALA A 124 -6.70 -22.75 4.02
C ALA A 124 -5.19 -22.50 4.01
N GLN A 125 -4.74 -21.54 3.21
CA GLN A 125 -3.33 -21.16 3.04
C GLN A 125 -3.17 -19.65 3.06
N LYS A 126 -2.02 -19.17 3.52
CA LYS A 126 -1.66 -17.74 3.58
C LYS A 126 -0.16 -17.60 3.88
N CYS A 127 0.34 -16.37 3.82
CA CYS A 127 1.70 -16.04 4.27
C CYS A 127 2.00 -16.63 5.65
N THR A 128 3.14 -17.31 5.78
CA THR A 128 3.68 -17.86 7.02
C THR A 128 4.74 -16.97 7.64
N GLY A 129 5.07 -15.84 7.00
CA GLY A 129 6.21 -15.01 7.36
C GLY A 129 7.55 -15.72 7.19
N CYS A 130 7.59 -16.75 6.32
CA CYS A 130 8.74 -17.63 6.13
C CYS A 130 9.26 -18.24 7.45
N ALA A 131 8.35 -18.56 8.38
CA ALA A 131 8.69 -19.10 9.69
C ALA A 131 9.60 -20.34 9.62
N HIS A 132 9.45 -21.17 8.59
CA HIS A 132 10.32 -22.33 8.36
C HIS A 132 11.78 -21.93 8.10
N LEU A 133 12.03 -20.81 7.43
CA LEU A 133 13.40 -20.30 7.24
C LEU A 133 13.96 -19.71 8.53
N LEU A 134 13.15 -18.93 9.24
CA LEU A 134 13.58 -18.28 10.48
C LEU A 134 13.98 -19.30 11.55
N ASP A 135 13.22 -20.39 11.67
CA ASP A 135 13.53 -21.49 12.59
C ASP A 135 14.78 -22.29 12.15
N ASN A 136 15.17 -22.20 10.88
CA ASN A 136 16.39 -22.80 10.33
C ASN A 136 17.57 -21.80 10.25
N GLY A 137 17.54 -20.71 11.02
CA GLY A 137 18.67 -19.79 11.18
C GLY A 137 18.78 -18.69 10.12
N TYR A 138 17.84 -18.60 9.18
CA TYR A 138 17.75 -17.44 8.29
C TYR A 138 17.27 -16.23 9.08
N LYS A 139 17.75 -15.05 8.68
CA LYS A 139 17.41 -13.78 9.36
C LYS A 139 16.21 -13.06 8.74
N LEU A 140 15.93 -13.30 7.46
CA LEU A 140 14.98 -12.53 6.68
C LEU A 140 14.03 -13.45 5.89
N PRO A 141 12.74 -13.09 5.77
CA PRO A 141 11.82 -13.71 4.82
C PRO A 141 12.22 -13.42 3.37
N ARG A 142 11.87 -14.32 2.44
CA ARG A 142 12.24 -14.20 1.02
C ARG A 142 11.81 -12.90 0.36
N CYS A 143 10.63 -12.39 0.73
CA CYS A 143 10.13 -11.12 0.20
C CYS A 143 11.00 -9.91 0.57
N VAL A 144 11.70 -9.99 1.70
CA VAL A 144 12.61 -8.96 2.20
C VAL A 144 13.97 -9.11 1.51
N GLU A 145 14.52 -10.33 1.49
CA GLU A 145 15.80 -10.63 0.81
C GLU A 145 15.76 -10.28 -0.68
N ALA A 146 14.64 -10.55 -1.35
CA ALA A 146 14.50 -10.31 -2.79
C ALA A 146 14.19 -8.85 -3.16
N CYS A 147 13.99 -7.95 -2.20
CA CYS A 147 13.58 -6.57 -2.47
C CYS A 147 14.78 -5.69 -2.87
N PRO A 148 14.93 -5.30 -4.15
CA PRO A 148 16.11 -4.57 -4.59
C PRO A 148 16.13 -3.11 -4.13
N THR A 149 15.00 -2.58 -3.67
CA THR A 149 14.84 -1.17 -3.27
C THR A 149 14.73 -0.99 -1.77
N ASP A 150 14.86 -2.06 -0.97
CA ASP A 150 14.69 -2.03 0.48
C ASP A 150 13.30 -1.50 0.93
N ALA A 151 12.28 -1.66 0.07
CA ALA A 151 10.92 -1.21 0.37
C ALA A 151 10.25 -2.02 1.48
N ILE A 152 10.67 -3.26 1.72
CA ILE A 152 10.14 -4.12 2.79
C ILE A 152 11.25 -4.31 3.82
N LYS A 153 10.98 -3.94 5.07
CA LYS A 153 11.84 -4.19 6.23
C LYS A 153 11.17 -5.19 7.17
N PHE A 154 11.98 -5.98 7.84
CA PHE A 154 11.55 -7.03 8.75
C PHE A 154 12.54 -7.13 9.91
N GLY A 155 12.02 -7.42 11.10
CA GLY A 155 12.81 -7.56 12.31
C GLY A 155 11.91 -7.67 13.52
N GLU A 156 12.54 -7.69 14.70
CA GLU A 156 11.83 -7.55 15.97
C GLU A 156 11.22 -6.14 16.05
N VAL A 157 10.06 -5.98 16.69
CA VAL A 157 9.37 -4.69 16.80
C VAL A 157 10.27 -3.61 17.41
N GLU A 158 11.12 -3.99 18.35
CA GLU A 158 12.08 -3.11 19.02
C GLU A 158 13.15 -2.58 18.04
N GLU A 159 13.58 -3.39 17.08
CA GLU A 159 14.56 -3.00 16.05
C GLU A 159 13.95 -2.06 14.99
N LEU A 160 12.62 -2.08 14.87
CA LEU A 160 11.85 -1.29 13.91
C LEU A 160 11.26 -0.01 14.52
N GLN A 161 11.63 0.32 15.76
CA GLN A 161 11.06 1.45 16.52
C GLN A 161 11.24 2.82 15.86
N ASP A 162 12.22 2.99 14.97
CA ASP A 162 12.40 4.24 14.22
C ASP A 162 11.52 4.30 12.96
N LEU A 163 11.06 3.14 12.48
CA LEU A 163 10.28 3.02 11.25
C LEU A 163 8.77 2.91 11.51
N ILE A 164 8.36 2.40 12.66
CA ILE A 164 6.94 2.25 13.03
C ILE A 164 6.26 3.60 13.32
N PRO A 165 6.87 4.57 14.04
CA PRO A 165 6.26 5.88 14.27
C PRO A 165 5.96 6.61 12.95
N GLY A 166 4.71 7.05 12.79
CA GLY A 166 4.23 7.69 11.56
C GLY A 166 3.87 6.72 10.42
N ALA A 167 4.08 5.41 10.61
CA ALA A 167 3.50 4.40 9.72
C ALA A 167 2.01 4.18 10.04
N VAL A 168 1.26 3.75 9.05
CA VAL A 168 -0.15 3.38 9.17
C VAL A 168 -0.34 1.87 9.01
N VAL A 169 -1.41 1.34 9.55
CA VAL A 169 -1.83 -0.05 9.32
C VAL A 169 -3.03 -0.08 8.39
N MET A 170 -3.22 -1.19 7.68
CA MET A 170 -4.41 -1.37 6.85
C MET A 170 -5.64 -1.63 7.73
N LYS A 171 -6.77 -1.03 7.37
CA LYS A 171 -8.08 -1.18 8.03
C LYS A 171 -8.02 -1.06 9.57
N PRO A 172 -7.48 0.06 10.12
CA PRO A 172 -7.36 0.24 11.56
C PRO A 172 -8.70 0.15 12.30
N GLU A 173 -9.81 0.51 11.64
CA GLU A 173 -11.18 0.45 12.15
C GLU A 173 -11.63 -0.96 12.58
N THR A 174 -10.95 -2.01 12.11
CA THR A 174 -11.27 -3.41 12.45
C THR A 174 -10.76 -3.83 13.84
N GLY A 175 -9.89 -3.04 14.48
CA GLY A 175 -9.36 -3.34 15.82
C GLY A 175 -8.43 -4.56 15.89
N GLN A 176 -8.04 -5.15 14.76
CA GLN A 176 -7.22 -6.38 14.68
C GLN A 176 -5.78 -6.20 15.15
N LYS A 177 -5.29 -4.94 15.20
CA LYS A 177 -3.89 -4.59 15.49
C LYS A 177 -2.87 -5.33 14.59
N PRO A 178 -2.78 -4.98 13.29
CA PRO A 178 -1.76 -5.51 12.37
C PRO A 178 -0.32 -5.32 12.84
N ARG A 179 0.56 -6.25 12.44
CA ARG A 179 2.03 -6.15 12.57
C ARG A 179 2.74 -5.89 11.24
N VAL A 180 1.97 -5.47 10.24
CA VAL A 180 2.50 -4.97 8.97
C VAL A 180 2.14 -3.50 8.89
N TYR A 181 3.17 -2.66 8.92
CA TYR A 181 3.07 -1.22 8.92
C TYR A 181 3.44 -0.68 7.54
N TYR A 182 2.79 0.38 7.10
CA TYR A 182 3.01 1.01 5.81
C TYR A 182 3.42 2.46 6.00
N ARG A 183 4.47 2.88 5.32
CA ARG A 183 4.93 4.27 5.26
C ARG A 183 4.69 4.84 3.88
N ASN A 184 4.48 6.15 3.83
CA ASN A 184 4.45 6.94 2.60
C ASN A 184 3.47 6.39 1.55
N ILE A 185 2.30 5.90 1.98
CA ILE A 185 1.19 5.63 1.06
C ILE A 185 0.77 6.99 0.48
N PRO A 186 0.86 7.21 -0.84
CA PRO A 186 0.48 8.49 -1.42
C PRO A 186 -0.98 8.82 -1.14
N GLY A 187 -1.23 10.07 -0.71
CA GLY A 187 -2.58 10.61 -0.62
C GLY A 187 -3.13 11.02 -1.98
N LYS A 188 -4.21 11.79 -1.97
CA LYS A 188 -4.83 12.30 -3.20
C LYS A 188 -4.06 13.50 -3.75
N PHE A 189 -4.26 13.81 -5.03
CA PHE A 189 -3.68 15.02 -5.60
C PHE A 189 -4.65 15.87 -6.39
N ILE A 190 -4.31 17.15 -6.51
CA ILE A 190 -4.86 18.09 -7.49
C ILE A 190 -3.68 18.61 -8.32
N ALA A 191 -3.76 18.48 -9.63
CA ALA A 191 -2.70 18.91 -10.54
C ALA A 191 -3.27 19.51 -11.83
N GLY A 192 -2.48 20.33 -12.50
CA GLY A 192 -2.82 20.93 -13.79
C GLY A 192 -1.60 21.62 -14.41
N THR A 193 -1.74 22.00 -15.67
CA THR A 193 -0.75 22.77 -16.43
C THR A 193 -1.31 24.16 -16.68
N VAL A 194 -0.54 25.23 -16.46
CA VAL A 194 -1.00 26.60 -16.71
C VAL A 194 -0.25 27.18 -17.91
N TYR A 195 -0.98 27.78 -18.85
CA TYR A 195 -0.40 28.31 -20.08
C TYR A 195 -1.10 29.59 -20.56
N ASP A 196 -0.39 30.35 -21.39
CA ASP A 196 -0.89 31.52 -22.12
C ASP A 196 -1.42 31.05 -23.49
N PRO A 197 -2.73 31.17 -23.78
CA PRO A 197 -3.31 30.69 -25.03
C PRO A 197 -2.91 31.52 -26.26
N VAL A 198 -2.47 32.77 -26.07
CA VAL A 198 -2.06 33.67 -27.17
C VAL A 198 -0.59 33.46 -27.49
N ALA A 199 0.28 33.48 -26.48
CA ALA A 199 1.71 33.22 -26.65
C ALA A 199 1.99 31.75 -27.00
N LYS A 200 1.06 30.84 -26.65
CA LYS A 200 1.21 29.38 -26.75
C LYS A 200 2.40 28.86 -25.96
N GLU A 201 2.63 29.47 -24.80
CA GLU A 201 3.73 29.17 -23.90
C GLU A 201 3.20 28.85 -22.51
N VAL A 202 3.93 28.01 -21.77
CA VAL A 202 3.61 27.69 -20.38
C VAL A 202 3.88 28.87 -19.47
N ILE A 203 3.07 29.05 -18.44
CA ILE A 203 3.27 30.11 -17.45
C ILE A 203 4.08 29.52 -16.30
N ILE A 204 5.36 29.85 -16.25
CA ILE A 204 6.29 29.44 -15.19
C ILE A 204 6.12 30.38 -13.99
N GLY A 205 6.08 29.82 -12.77
CA GLY A 205 5.96 30.61 -11.54
C GLY A 205 4.57 31.20 -11.31
N CYS A 206 3.52 30.69 -11.98
CA CYS A 206 2.14 30.97 -11.60
C CYS A 206 1.93 30.47 -10.18
N ARG A 207 1.48 31.36 -9.30
CA ARG A 207 1.16 31.06 -7.92
C ARG A 207 -0.15 30.28 -7.87
N CYS A 208 -0.11 29.12 -7.24
CA CYS A 208 -1.27 28.24 -7.06
C CYS A 208 -1.59 28.18 -5.57
N LEU A 209 -2.80 28.61 -5.19
CA LEU A 209 -3.28 28.63 -3.81
C LEU A 209 -4.44 27.67 -3.66
N LEU A 210 -4.29 26.65 -2.80
CA LEU A 210 -5.31 25.66 -2.51
C LEU A 210 -5.83 25.86 -1.08
N THR A 211 -7.13 26.02 -0.92
CA THR A 211 -7.76 26.26 0.39
C THR A 211 -8.78 25.19 0.75
N SER A 212 -8.80 24.75 2.01
CA SER A 212 -9.78 23.80 2.52
C SER A 212 -9.96 23.96 4.03
N GLY A 213 -11.18 24.24 4.48
CA GLY A 213 -11.51 24.39 5.90
C GLY A 213 -10.62 25.39 6.65
N GLY A 214 -10.25 26.51 6.01
CA GLY A 214 -9.37 27.54 6.59
C GLY A 214 -7.86 27.23 6.50
N LYS A 215 -7.46 26.03 6.05
CA LYS A 215 -6.07 25.74 5.71
C LYS A 215 -5.74 26.26 4.32
N VAL A 216 -4.55 26.83 4.16
CA VAL A 216 -4.02 27.32 2.89
C VAL A 216 -2.75 26.56 2.57
N MET A 217 -2.67 26.02 1.36
CA MET A 217 -1.46 25.43 0.78
C MET A 217 -1.09 26.23 -0.46
N GLU A 218 0.20 26.40 -0.68
CA GLU A 218 0.73 27.17 -1.81
C GLU A 218 1.77 26.34 -2.56
N THR A 219 1.76 26.45 -3.88
CA THR A 219 2.84 25.98 -4.75
C THR A 219 2.93 26.90 -5.96
N TYR A 220 3.92 26.66 -6.80
CA TYR A 220 4.14 27.42 -8.03
C TYR A 220 4.26 26.47 -9.20
N THR A 221 3.82 26.92 -10.37
CA THR A 221 4.05 26.16 -11.60
C THR A 221 5.54 26.07 -11.89
N ASP A 222 5.98 24.88 -12.30
CA ASP A 222 7.37 24.61 -12.65
C ASP A 222 7.71 25.06 -14.09
N ALA A 223 8.86 24.62 -14.61
CA ALA A 223 9.32 24.95 -15.96
C ALA A 223 8.43 24.41 -17.09
N TYR A 224 7.52 23.47 -16.79
CA TYR A 224 6.53 22.94 -17.72
C TYR A 224 5.15 23.58 -17.53
N GLY A 225 5.02 24.59 -16.65
CA GLY A 225 3.74 25.16 -16.27
C GLY A 225 2.94 24.26 -15.32
N ASP A 226 3.54 23.19 -14.80
CA ASP A 226 2.84 22.21 -13.98
C ASP A 226 2.80 22.62 -12.51
N PHE A 227 1.65 22.46 -11.88
CA PHE A 227 1.55 22.46 -10.42
C PHE A 227 0.99 21.13 -9.90
N TRP A 228 1.39 20.79 -8.68
CA TRP A 228 0.95 19.60 -7.99
C TRP A 228 0.74 19.86 -6.51
N PHE A 229 -0.48 19.65 -6.02
CA PHE A 229 -0.77 19.46 -4.61
C PHE A 229 -0.91 17.97 -4.35
N LYS A 230 0.07 17.38 -3.66
CA LYS A 230 0.15 15.93 -3.39
C LYS A 230 -0.23 15.64 -1.95
N ASP A 231 -0.51 14.37 -1.66
CA ASP A 231 -0.78 13.86 -0.31
C ASP A 231 -1.95 14.56 0.40
N LEU A 232 -2.94 14.97 -0.38
CA LEU A 232 -4.17 15.60 0.10
C LEU A 232 -5.06 14.57 0.79
N ALA A 233 -5.66 14.98 1.90
CA ALA A 233 -6.79 14.26 2.48
C ALA A 233 -8.00 14.32 1.55
N VAL A 234 -8.89 13.32 1.64
CA VAL A 234 -10.17 13.36 0.95
C VAL A 234 -11.01 14.51 1.50
N GLY A 235 -11.44 15.41 0.62
CA GLY A 235 -12.18 16.60 1.01
C GLY A 235 -12.51 17.50 -0.18
N LYS A 236 -13.08 18.66 0.13
CA LYS A 236 -13.32 19.73 -0.85
C LYS A 236 -12.24 20.80 -0.74
N TYR A 237 -11.79 21.28 -1.88
CA TYR A 237 -10.75 22.29 -1.99
C TYR A 237 -11.13 23.36 -3.01
N ASP A 238 -10.70 24.58 -2.77
CA ASP A 238 -10.79 25.67 -3.74
C ASP A 238 -9.39 26.05 -4.20
N LEU A 239 -9.18 26.18 -5.51
CA LEU A 239 -7.90 26.53 -6.13
C LEU A 239 -7.99 27.93 -6.74
N THR A 240 -6.98 28.75 -6.47
CA THR A 240 -6.78 30.05 -7.12
C THR A 240 -5.43 30.08 -7.81
N LEU A 241 -5.41 30.54 -9.06
CA LEU A 241 -4.22 30.73 -9.88
C LEU A 241 -3.97 32.21 -10.12
N GLU A 242 -2.75 32.67 -9.83
CA GLU A 242 -2.34 34.07 -9.95
C GLU A 242 -0.97 34.17 -10.63
N ALA A 243 -0.88 34.92 -11.74
CA ALA A 243 0.37 35.23 -12.40
C ALA A 243 0.39 36.72 -12.80
N LYS A 244 1.56 37.35 -12.77
CA LYS A 244 1.69 38.79 -13.07
C LYS A 244 1.30 39.08 -14.52
N GLY A 245 0.34 39.99 -14.72
CA GLY A 245 -0.15 40.36 -16.04
C GLY A 245 -1.20 39.40 -16.62
N TYR A 246 -1.73 38.50 -15.80
CA TYR A 246 -2.78 37.54 -16.15
C TYR A 246 -3.97 37.65 -15.19
N ALA A 247 -5.17 37.52 -15.75
CA ALA A 247 -6.38 37.48 -14.96
C ALA A 247 -6.38 36.26 -14.04
N ARG A 248 -6.84 36.46 -12.80
CA ARG A 248 -6.93 35.36 -11.82
C ARG A 248 -7.96 34.34 -12.26
N LYS A 249 -7.69 33.07 -11.94
CA LYS A 249 -8.61 31.96 -12.21
C LYS A 249 -8.90 31.17 -10.96
N HIS A 250 -10.18 30.82 -10.77
CA HIS A 250 -10.66 30.13 -9.59
C HIS A 250 -11.37 28.82 -9.97
N PHE A 251 -11.12 27.77 -9.20
CA PHE A 251 -11.87 26.52 -9.22
C PHE A 251 -12.42 26.27 -7.82
N LEU A 252 -13.72 26.08 -7.70
CA LEU A 252 -14.40 25.92 -6.41
C LEU A 252 -14.89 24.49 -6.24
N GLY A 253 -14.80 23.97 -5.02
CA GLY A 253 -15.40 22.70 -4.61
C GLY A 253 -14.76 21.45 -5.24
N LEU A 254 -13.48 21.50 -5.59
CA LEU A 254 -12.72 20.35 -6.10
C LEU A 254 -12.75 19.22 -5.07
N ASN A 255 -13.39 18.09 -5.40
CA ASN A 255 -13.62 16.98 -4.49
C ASN A 255 -12.59 15.86 -4.69
N THR A 256 -11.63 15.74 -3.77
CA THR A 256 -10.55 14.74 -3.84
C THR A 256 -10.98 13.34 -3.41
N ALA A 257 -12.28 12.99 -3.50
CA ALA A 257 -12.70 11.58 -3.46
C ALA A 257 -11.97 10.73 -4.51
N VAL A 258 -11.55 11.38 -5.61
CA VAL A 258 -10.63 10.86 -6.62
C VAL A 258 -9.46 11.83 -6.81
N ASP A 259 -8.38 11.37 -7.43
CA ASP A 259 -7.30 12.25 -7.87
C ASP A 259 -7.79 13.17 -8.99
N ILE A 260 -7.47 14.46 -8.89
CA ILE A 260 -7.98 15.48 -9.81
C ILE A 260 -6.87 15.94 -10.73
N ASN A 261 -7.10 15.75 -12.03
CA ASN A 261 -6.35 16.37 -13.10
C ASN A 261 -7.22 17.45 -13.74
N LEU A 262 -6.80 18.71 -13.63
CA LEU A 262 -7.49 19.86 -14.24
C LEU A 262 -7.10 20.08 -15.71
N GLY A 263 -6.17 19.28 -16.24
CA GLY A 263 -5.68 19.39 -17.60
C GLY A 263 -4.89 20.68 -17.84
N ASP A 264 -4.97 21.19 -19.06
CA ASP A 264 -4.35 22.44 -19.46
C ASP A 264 -5.30 23.60 -19.20
N ILE A 265 -4.84 24.56 -18.41
CA ILE A 265 -5.60 25.68 -17.89
C ILE A 265 -5.09 26.95 -18.56
N PRO A 266 -5.87 27.56 -19.48
CA PRO A 266 -5.49 28.84 -20.05
C PRO A 266 -5.67 29.94 -19.00
N LEU A 267 -4.71 30.87 -18.93
CA LEU A 267 -4.87 32.17 -18.26
C LEU A 267 -4.81 33.28 -19.31
N ASP A 268 -5.84 34.11 -19.33
CA ASP A 268 -5.94 35.26 -20.21
C ASP A 268 -5.16 36.45 -19.61
N LYS A 269 -4.58 37.31 -20.46
CA LYS A 269 -3.92 38.54 -20.00
C LYS A 269 -4.95 39.53 -19.46
N GLU A 270 -4.55 40.33 -18.46
CA GLU A 270 -5.34 41.45 -17.94
C GLU A 270 -5.47 42.60 -18.96
#